data_AF-A0A8J6LV67-F1
#
_entry.id   AF-A0A8J6LV67-F1
#
_cell.length_a   1.000
_cell.length_b   1.000
_cell.length_c   1.000
_cell.angle_alpha   90.00
_cell.angle_beta   90.00
_cell.angle_gamma   90.00
#
_symmetry.space_group_name_H-M   'P 1'
#
loop_
_entity.id
_entity.type
_entity.pdbx_description
1 polymer ?
#
loop_
_entity_poly.entity_id
_entity_poly.type
_entity_poly.pdbx_seq_one_letter_code
_entity_poly.pdbx_strand_id
1 'polypeptide(L)'
;AKGVVEPKEMADIDPAAAALPGVTLVDLESLADADPDGGVPAEVEAVRRIVAGEVAAFAAGQRASQIAPTVVALRTMADEVVAAEMLRLEGKLPDLEAKQREEIAKSVKRVVDKLMHGPTVRVKELASGPDGETYATALRELFNLDRSAVEAVIRADLTDDVMGDLRSEGER
;
A
#
# COMPACT_ATOMS: atom_id res chain seq x y z
N ALA A 1 26.85 -22.35 11.60
CA ALA A 1 26.50 -21.47 12.72
C ALA A 1 26.99 -20.07 12.38
N LYS A 2 26.09 -19.13 12.06
CA LYS A 2 26.43 -17.76 11.68
C LYS A 2 26.36 -16.91 12.94
N GLY A 3 27.51 -16.39 13.38
CA GLY A 3 27.63 -15.61 14.61
C GLY A 3 26.84 -14.31 14.51
N VAL A 4 26.02 -14.06 15.54
CA VAL A 4 25.42 -12.76 15.79
C VAL A 4 26.54 -11.88 16.34
N VAL A 5 26.92 -10.84 15.58
CA VAL A 5 27.77 -9.77 16.11
C VAL A 5 26.82 -8.78 16.76
N GLU A 6 26.72 -8.81 18.08
CA GLU A 6 26.09 -7.72 18.82
C GLU A 6 26.95 -6.48 18.63
N PRO A 7 26.42 -5.38 18.08
CA PRO A 7 27.18 -4.16 17.92
C PRO A 7 27.44 -3.58 19.31
N LYS A 8 28.66 -3.79 19.83
CA LYS A 8 29.15 -3.06 20.99
C LYS A 8 29.40 -1.63 20.52
N GLU A 9 28.56 -0.69 20.92
CA GLU A 9 28.81 0.74 20.72
C GLU A 9 30.24 1.04 21.17
N MET A 10 31.09 1.48 20.25
CA MET A 10 32.45 1.91 20.58
C MET A 10 32.30 3.25 21.28
N ALA A 11 32.53 3.27 22.60
CA ALA A 11 32.57 4.50 23.36
C ALA A 11 33.69 5.40 22.79
N ASP A 12 33.35 6.66 22.52
CA ASP A 12 34.31 7.65 21.99
C ASP A 12 35.39 8.03 23.00
N ILE A 13 35.21 7.70 24.28
CA ILE A 13 36.11 8.03 25.38
C ILE A 13 36.59 6.74 26.06
N ASP A 14 37.91 6.64 26.26
CA ASP A 14 38.53 5.53 27.00
C ASP A 14 38.07 5.57 28.48
N PRO A 15 37.52 4.48 29.03
CA PRO A 15 37.09 4.42 30.44
C PRO A 15 38.21 4.74 31.44
N ALA A 16 39.48 4.57 31.06
CA ALA A 16 40.62 4.95 31.90
C ALA A 16 40.67 6.47 32.19
N ALA A 17 40.00 7.31 31.39
CA ALA A 17 39.90 8.75 31.63
C ALA A 17 39.20 9.07 32.96
N ALA A 18 38.30 8.21 33.45
CA ALA A 18 37.62 8.38 34.74
C ALA A 18 38.57 8.30 35.95
N ALA A 19 39.79 7.80 35.77
CA ALA A 19 40.80 7.73 36.84
C ALA A 19 41.60 9.04 37.01
N LEU A 20 41.42 10.02 36.11
CA LEU A 20 42.14 11.29 36.17
C LEU A 20 41.52 12.23 37.24
N PRO A 21 42.34 12.94 38.04
CA PRO A 21 41.83 13.87 39.03
C PRO A 21 40.98 14.98 38.41
N GLY A 22 39.76 15.15 38.93
CA GLY A 22 38.82 16.17 38.45
C GLY A 22 38.05 15.79 37.19
N VAL A 23 38.15 14.55 36.72
CA VAL A 23 37.38 14.04 35.57
C VAL A 23 36.24 13.14 36.06
N THR A 24 35.02 13.44 35.61
CA THR A 24 33.85 12.56 35.78
C THR A 24 33.42 12.07 34.42
N LEU A 25 33.47 10.76 34.22
CA LEU A 25 32.92 10.13 33.02
C LEU A 25 31.43 9.85 33.24
N VAL A 26 30.59 10.38 32.36
CA VAL A 26 29.14 10.12 32.34
C VAL A 26 28.85 9.41 31.04
N ASP A 27 28.39 8.17 31.11
CA ASP A 27 27.92 7.37 29.98
C ASP A 27 26.39 7.27 29.98
N LEU A 28 25.81 6.70 28.91
CA LEU A 28 24.37 6.56 28.78
C LEU A 28 23.76 5.64 29.85
N GLU A 29 24.53 4.65 30.32
CA GLU A 29 24.08 3.68 31.33
C GLU A 29 24.00 4.34 32.72
N SER A 30 25.05 5.09 33.12
CA SER A 30 25.06 5.89 34.36
C SER A 30 24.04 7.03 34.35
N LEU A 31 23.72 7.58 33.17
CA LEU A 31 22.62 8.55 33.04
C LEU A 31 21.25 7.90 33.21
N ALA A 32 21.07 6.67 32.70
CA ALA A 32 19.82 5.91 32.88
C ALA A 32 19.62 5.45 34.34
N ASP A 33 20.68 5.02 35.01
CA ASP A 33 20.65 4.60 36.42
C ASP A 33 20.42 5.76 37.40
N ALA A 34 20.71 7.01 36.98
CA ALA A 34 20.51 8.20 37.79
C ALA A 34 19.04 8.63 37.92
N ASP A 35 18.12 8.08 37.10
CA ASP A 35 16.68 8.32 37.18
C ASP A 35 15.85 7.01 37.15
N PRO A 36 15.95 6.18 38.21
CA PRO A 36 15.33 4.85 38.25
C PRO A 36 13.80 4.90 38.39
N ASP A 37 13.25 6.04 38.85
CA ASP A 37 11.82 6.30 39.05
C ASP A 37 11.21 7.20 37.95
N GLY A 38 11.97 7.50 36.90
CA GLY A 38 11.58 8.33 35.75
C GLY A 38 10.43 7.72 34.95
N GLY A 39 9.24 7.67 35.56
CA GLY A 39 8.03 7.20 34.93
C GLY A 39 7.83 7.95 33.61
N VAL A 40 7.34 7.23 32.60
CA VAL A 40 7.13 7.76 31.25
C VAL A 40 6.50 9.15 31.34
N PRO A 41 7.24 10.23 31.01
CA PRO A 41 6.72 11.57 31.12
C PRO A 41 5.44 11.70 30.30
N ALA A 42 4.50 12.55 30.75
CA ALA A 42 3.24 12.73 30.04
C ALA A 42 3.45 13.15 28.57
N GLU A 43 4.57 13.82 28.25
CA GLU A 43 4.96 14.10 26.87
C GLU A 43 5.25 12.83 26.06
N VAL A 44 5.94 11.84 26.65
CA VAL A 44 6.24 10.57 25.97
C VAL A 44 4.97 9.78 25.69
N GLU A 45 3.99 9.81 26.60
CA GLU A 45 2.68 9.18 26.35
C GLU A 45 1.89 9.92 25.26
N ALA A 46 1.99 11.25 25.17
CA ALA A 46 1.42 12.01 24.07
C ALA A 46 2.07 11.64 22.73
N VAL A 47 3.40 11.52 22.68
CA VAL A 47 4.15 11.09 21.49
C VAL A 47 3.76 9.66 21.09
N ARG A 48 3.67 8.73 22.04
CA ARG A 48 3.26 7.34 21.78
C ARG A 48 1.90 7.25 21.12
N ARG A 49 0.92 8.07 21.54
CA ARG A 49 -0.40 8.13 20.90
C ARG A 49 -0.33 8.63 19.46
N ILE A 50 0.49 9.65 19.19
CA ILE A 50 0.68 10.16 17.82
C ILE A 50 1.29 9.06 16.95
N VAL A 51 2.39 8.45 17.39
CA VAL A 51 3.06 7.36 16.67
C VAL A 51 2.11 6.19 16.43
N ALA A 52 1.32 5.81 17.43
CA ALA A 52 0.33 4.75 17.27
C ALA A 52 -0.74 5.09 16.20
N GLY A 53 -1.18 6.36 16.15
CA GLY A 53 -2.09 6.85 15.12
C GLY A 53 -1.48 6.78 13.72
N GLU A 54 -0.23 7.24 13.56
CA GLU A 54 0.50 7.21 12.29
C GLU A 54 0.76 5.77 11.82
N VAL A 55 1.16 4.87 12.73
CA VAL A 55 1.35 3.45 12.41
C VAL A 55 0.04 2.82 11.95
N ALA A 56 -1.08 3.14 12.60
CA ALA A 56 -2.39 2.64 12.19
C ALA A 56 -2.81 3.17 10.81
N ALA A 57 -2.59 4.46 10.54
CA ALA A 57 -2.87 5.08 9.25
C ALA A 57 -2.01 4.48 8.13
N PHE A 58 -0.71 4.31 8.38
CA PHE A 58 0.23 3.67 7.46
C PHE A 58 -0.19 2.21 7.16
N ALA A 59 -0.53 1.44 8.19
CA ALA A 59 -0.99 0.06 8.01
C ALA A 59 -2.32 -0.03 7.21
N ALA A 60 -3.22 0.95 7.35
CA ALA A 60 -4.41 1.04 6.52
C ALA A 60 -4.06 1.37 5.06
N GLY A 61 -3.16 2.34 4.83
CA GLY A 61 -2.66 2.69 3.49
C GLY A 61 -1.99 1.51 2.78
N GLN A 62 -1.14 0.77 3.51
CA GLN A 62 -0.47 -0.41 2.97
C GLN A 62 -1.44 -1.49 2.51
N ARG A 63 -2.50 -1.76 3.31
CA ARG A 63 -3.55 -2.72 2.92
C ARG A 63 -4.34 -2.24 1.69
N ALA A 64 -4.66 -0.95 1.62
CA ALA A 64 -5.33 -0.39 0.46
C ALA A 64 -4.49 -0.53 -0.83
N SER A 65 -3.18 -0.28 -0.76
CA SER A 65 -2.24 -0.43 -1.87
C SER A 65 -2.18 -1.88 -2.38
N GLN A 66 -2.17 -2.88 -1.50
CA GLN A 66 -2.14 -4.29 -1.93
C GLN A 66 -3.38 -4.74 -2.72
N ILE A 67 -4.49 -4.02 -2.56
CA ILE A 67 -5.80 -4.42 -3.08
C ILE A 67 -6.14 -3.64 -4.36
N ALA A 68 -5.62 -2.42 -4.51
CA ALA A 68 -5.80 -1.61 -5.71
C ALA A 68 -5.52 -2.36 -7.04
N PRO A 69 -4.45 -3.18 -7.17
CA PRO A 69 -4.20 -3.97 -8.38
C PRO A 69 -5.33 -4.94 -8.73
N THR A 70 -6.00 -5.50 -7.72
CA THR A 70 -7.10 -6.43 -7.91
C THR A 70 -8.34 -5.72 -8.47
N VAL A 71 -8.62 -4.50 -8.00
CA VAL A 71 -9.71 -3.66 -8.52
C VAL A 71 -9.46 -3.28 -9.98
N VAL A 72 -8.23 -2.90 -10.31
CA VAL A 72 -7.86 -2.56 -11.69
C VAL A 72 -8.01 -3.77 -12.58
N ALA A 73 -7.46 -4.93 -12.21
CA ALA A 73 -7.60 -6.16 -12.97
C ALA A 73 -9.07 -6.55 -13.22
N LEU A 74 -9.93 -6.39 -12.20
CA LEU A 74 -11.37 -6.63 -12.34
C LEU A 74 -12.03 -5.69 -13.35
N ARG A 75 -11.68 -4.40 -13.33
CA ARG A 75 -12.20 -3.41 -14.29
C ARG A 75 -11.71 -3.68 -15.70
N THR A 76 -10.43 -4.01 -15.87
CA THR A 76 -9.85 -4.37 -17.16
C THR A 76 -10.56 -5.58 -17.76
N MET A 77 -10.79 -6.64 -16.97
CA MET A 77 -11.57 -7.80 -17.42
C MET A 77 -12.98 -7.40 -17.86
N ALA A 78 -13.65 -6.53 -17.12
CA ALA A 78 -15.00 -6.08 -17.48
C ALA A 78 -15.00 -5.32 -18.83
N ASP A 79 -14.01 -4.44 -19.03
CA ASP A 79 -13.83 -3.70 -20.28
C ASP A 79 -13.53 -4.64 -21.47
N GLU A 80 -12.71 -5.66 -21.27
CA GLU A 80 -12.41 -6.69 -22.28
C GLU A 80 -13.67 -7.47 -22.70
N VAL A 81 -14.51 -7.85 -21.74
CA VAL A 81 -15.79 -8.52 -22.01
C VAL A 81 -16.72 -7.61 -22.82
N VAL A 82 -16.80 -6.33 -22.47
CA VAL A 82 -17.60 -5.36 -23.24
C VAL A 82 -17.05 -5.22 -24.67
N ALA A 83 -15.74 -5.08 -24.83
CA ALA A 83 -15.12 -4.95 -26.15
C ALA A 83 -15.37 -6.18 -27.03
N ALA A 84 -15.20 -7.39 -26.47
CA ALA A 84 -15.47 -8.64 -27.17
C ALA A 84 -16.94 -8.76 -27.61
N GLU A 85 -17.87 -8.35 -26.75
CA GLU A 85 -19.30 -8.39 -27.06
C GLU A 85 -19.71 -7.36 -28.11
N MET A 86 -19.12 -6.16 -28.07
CA MET A 86 -19.33 -5.16 -29.12
C MET A 86 -18.81 -5.66 -30.47
N LEU A 87 -17.62 -6.27 -30.52
CA LEU A 87 -17.07 -6.86 -31.75
C LEU A 87 -17.95 -8.00 -32.29
N ARG A 88 -18.48 -8.85 -31.38
CA ARG A 88 -19.44 -9.91 -31.75
C ARG A 88 -20.72 -9.32 -32.36
N LEU A 89 -21.22 -8.21 -31.79
CA LEU A 89 -22.42 -7.53 -32.29
C LEU A 89 -22.20 -6.98 -33.70
N GLU A 90 -21.03 -6.41 -33.99
CA GLU A 90 -20.68 -5.92 -35.33
C GLU A 90 -20.76 -7.00 -36.40
N GLY A 91 -20.29 -8.22 -36.09
CA GLY A 91 -20.39 -9.35 -37.00
C GLY A 91 -21.81 -9.91 -37.16
N LYS A 92 -22.68 -9.74 -36.15
CA LYS A 92 -24.07 -10.24 -36.17
C LYS A 92 -25.06 -9.26 -36.79
N LEU A 93 -24.80 -7.96 -36.67
CA LEU A 93 -25.66 -6.87 -37.15
C LEU A 93 -24.83 -5.90 -38.00
N PRO A 94 -24.40 -6.32 -39.21
CA PRO A 94 -23.54 -5.50 -40.07
C PRO A 94 -24.23 -4.21 -40.53
N ASP A 95 -25.56 -4.22 -40.66
CA ASP A 95 -26.37 -3.09 -41.12
C ASP A 95 -26.71 -2.08 -40.00
N LEU A 96 -26.23 -2.31 -38.78
CA LEU A 96 -26.50 -1.41 -37.66
C LEU A 96 -25.78 -0.08 -37.84
N GLU A 97 -26.53 1.02 -37.80
CA GLU A 97 -25.97 2.37 -37.95
C GLU A 97 -24.96 2.69 -36.84
N ALA A 98 -23.93 3.47 -37.16
CA ALA A 98 -22.87 3.84 -36.22
C ALA A 98 -23.42 4.51 -34.94
N LYS A 99 -24.42 5.37 -35.08
CA LYS A 99 -25.07 6.05 -33.94
C LYS A 99 -25.79 5.07 -33.01
N GLN A 100 -26.47 4.07 -33.57
CA GLN A 100 -27.15 3.04 -32.78
C GLN A 100 -26.13 2.17 -32.05
N ARG A 101 -25.03 1.80 -32.72
CA ARG A 101 -23.92 1.05 -32.13
C ARG A 101 -23.31 1.78 -30.94
N GLU A 102 -23.09 3.08 -31.07
CA GLU A 102 -22.56 3.92 -29.99
C GLU A 102 -23.51 3.98 -28.79
N GLU A 103 -24.82 4.14 -29.01
CA GLU A 103 -25.82 4.14 -27.93
C GLU A 103 -25.92 2.79 -27.21
N ILE A 104 -25.77 1.68 -27.93
CA ILE A 104 -25.65 0.34 -27.33
C ILE A 104 -24.38 0.26 -26.48
N ALA A 105 -23.22 0.65 -27.01
CA ALA A 105 -21.96 0.63 -26.27
C ALA A 105 -22.04 1.45 -24.96
N LYS A 106 -22.61 2.67 -25.02
CA LYS A 106 -22.85 3.51 -23.83
C LYS A 106 -23.79 2.85 -22.83
N SER A 107 -24.79 2.13 -23.31
CA SER A 107 -25.77 1.46 -22.44
C SER A 107 -25.14 0.26 -21.75
N VAL A 108 -24.39 -0.57 -22.48
CA VAL A 108 -23.64 -1.70 -21.93
C VAL A 108 -22.62 -1.21 -20.91
N LYS A 109 -21.82 -0.18 -21.25
CA LYS A 109 -20.85 0.41 -20.33
C LYS A 109 -21.52 0.88 -19.04
N ARG A 110 -22.65 1.60 -19.12
CA ARG A 110 -23.42 2.01 -17.92
C ARG A 110 -23.89 0.84 -17.07
N VAL A 111 -24.29 -0.27 -17.68
CA VAL A 111 -24.70 -1.47 -16.94
C VAL A 111 -23.49 -2.06 -16.21
N VAL A 112 -22.36 -2.22 -16.91
CA VAL A 112 -21.12 -2.73 -16.32
C VAL A 112 -20.63 -1.82 -15.19
N ASP A 113 -20.58 -0.51 -15.40
CA ASP A 113 -20.20 0.46 -14.37
C ASP A 113 -21.07 0.33 -13.10
N LYS A 114 -22.39 0.16 -13.27
CA LYS A 114 -23.32 -0.06 -12.15
C LYS A 114 -23.09 -1.39 -11.45
N LEU A 115 -22.86 -2.47 -12.20
CA LEU A 115 -22.56 -3.78 -11.63
C LEU A 115 -21.23 -3.80 -10.89
N MET A 116 -20.22 -3.09 -11.40
CA MET A 116 -18.87 -3.03 -10.84
C MET A 116 -18.74 -2.06 -9.67
N HIS A 117 -19.67 -1.11 -9.51
CA HIS A 117 -19.66 -0.17 -8.39
C HIS A 117 -19.67 -0.88 -7.04
N GLY A 118 -20.63 -1.79 -6.81
CA GLY A 118 -20.77 -2.52 -5.54
C GLY A 118 -19.53 -3.32 -5.14
N PRO A 119 -19.04 -4.24 -5.99
CA PRO A 119 -17.81 -4.99 -5.74
C PRO A 119 -16.61 -4.07 -5.50
N THR A 120 -16.42 -3.02 -6.32
CA THR A 120 -15.28 -2.09 -6.18
C THR A 120 -15.31 -1.33 -4.85
N VAL A 121 -16.49 -0.86 -4.42
CA VAL A 121 -16.63 -0.18 -3.12
C VAL A 121 -16.36 -1.16 -1.99
N ARG A 122 -16.94 -2.36 -2.06
CA ARG A 122 -16.82 -3.35 -0.99
C ARG A 122 -15.37 -3.80 -0.79
N VAL A 123 -14.60 -3.90 -1.87
CA VAL A 123 -13.16 -4.14 -1.83
C VAL A 123 -12.41 -3.08 -1.02
N LYS A 124 -12.67 -1.81 -1.29
CA LYS A 124 -11.99 -0.69 -0.62
C LYS A 124 -12.36 -0.61 0.86
N GLU A 125 -13.61 -0.89 1.21
CA GLU A 125 -14.06 -0.96 2.59
C GLU A 125 -13.36 -2.09 3.36
N LEU A 126 -13.32 -3.29 2.78
CA LEU A 126 -12.73 -4.47 3.43
C LEU A 126 -11.21 -4.39 3.51
N ALA A 127 -10.56 -3.68 2.58
CA ALA A 127 -9.14 -3.34 2.66
C ALA A 127 -8.77 -2.59 3.95
N SER A 128 -9.70 -1.80 4.49
CA SER A 128 -9.50 -1.05 5.73
C SER A 128 -9.67 -1.93 6.98
N GLY A 129 -10.26 -3.12 6.84
CA GLY A 129 -10.50 -4.10 7.90
C GLY A 129 -9.42 -5.18 7.99
N PRO A 130 -9.43 -5.99 9.07
CA PRO A 130 -8.46 -7.08 9.27
C PRO A 130 -8.54 -8.17 8.19
N ASP A 131 -9.69 -8.32 7.51
CA ASP A 131 -9.95 -9.38 6.53
C ASP A 131 -9.73 -8.96 5.06
N GLY A 132 -9.06 -7.81 4.82
CA GLY A 132 -8.90 -7.25 3.47
C GLY A 132 -8.20 -8.18 2.48
N GLU A 133 -7.15 -8.89 2.92
CA GLU A 133 -6.43 -9.85 2.08
C GLU A 133 -7.28 -11.07 1.69
N THR A 134 -8.12 -11.57 2.60
CA THR A 134 -9.04 -12.68 2.35
C THR A 134 -10.05 -12.31 1.27
N TYR A 135 -10.59 -11.09 1.32
CA TYR A 135 -11.57 -10.64 0.34
C TYR A 135 -10.95 -10.39 -1.05
N ALA A 136 -9.75 -9.82 -1.11
CA ALA A 136 -9.03 -9.66 -2.38
C ALA A 136 -8.71 -11.02 -3.02
N THR A 137 -8.33 -12.01 -2.22
CA THR A 137 -8.12 -13.39 -2.68
C THR A 137 -9.41 -14.00 -3.22
N ALA A 138 -10.51 -13.87 -2.48
CA ALA A 138 -11.82 -14.37 -2.90
C ALA A 138 -12.28 -13.76 -4.24
N LEU A 139 -11.98 -12.48 -4.50
CA LEU A 139 -12.31 -11.86 -5.78
C LEU A 139 -11.44 -12.33 -6.94
N ARG A 140 -10.14 -12.55 -6.69
CA ARG A 140 -9.27 -13.14 -7.70
C ARG A 140 -9.79 -14.52 -8.11
N GLU A 141 -10.25 -15.32 -7.16
CA GLU A 141 -10.87 -16.62 -7.43
C GLU A 141 -12.22 -16.49 -8.13
N LEU A 142 -13.14 -15.68 -7.59
CA LEU A 142 -14.51 -15.54 -8.10
C LEU A 142 -14.56 -15.04 -9.54
N PHE A 143 -13.66 -14.13 -9.90
CA PHE A 143 -13.56 -13.56 -11.23
C PHE A 143 -12.45 -14.20 -12.07
N ASN A 144 -11.74 -15.21 -11.56
CA ASN A 144 -10.61 -15.84 -12.24
C ASN A 144 -9.60 -14.81 -12.78
N LEU A 145 -9.27 -13.81 -11.96
CA LEU A 145 -8.32 -12.75 -12.31
C LEU A 145 -6.93 -13.38 -12.35
N ASP A 146 -6.38 -13.53 -13.55
CA ASP A 146 -5.06 -14.14 -13.75
C ASP A 146 -4.02 -13.42 -12.88
N ARG A 147 -3.15 -14.19 -12.21
CA ARG A 147 -2.07 -13.64 -11.39
C ARG A 147 -1.18 -12.71 -12.22
N SER A 148 -0.97 -13.02 -13.50
CA SER A 148 -0.22 -12.18 -14.44
C SER A 148 -0.90 -10.85 -14.73
N ALA A 149 -2.24 -10.79 -14.75
CA ALA A 149 -2.98 -9.55 -14.93
C ALA A 149 -2.83 -8.62 -13.72
N VAL A 150 -2.89 -9.18 -12.51
CA VAL A 150 -2.65 -8.42 -11.27
C VAL A 150 -1.19 -7.96 -11.18
N GLU A 151 -0.22 -8.82 -11.51
CA GLU A 151 1.20 -8.49 -11.54
C GLU A 151 1.55 -7.44 -12.59
N ALA A 152 0.89 -7.46 -13.75
CA ALA A 152 1.06 -6.44 -14.78
C ALA A 152 0.64 -5.05 -14.27
N VAL A 153 -0.46 -4.96 -13.52
CA VAL A 153 -0.90 -3.71 -12.89
C VAL A 153 0.10 -3.26 -11.82
N ILE A 154 0.56 -4.16 -10.96
CA ILE A 154 1.57 -3.82 -9.93
C ILE A 154 2.84 -3.26 -10.58
N ARG A 155 3.29 -3.89 -11.68
CA ARG A 155 4.47 -3.40 -12.42
C ARG A 155 4.24 -2.01 -13.02
N ALA A 156 3.04 -1.74 -13.56
CA ALA A 156 2.69 -0.43 -14.11
C ALA A 156 2.66 0.66 -13.04
N ASP A 157 2.11 0.36 -11.86
CA ASP A 157 2.05 1.29 -10.72
C ASP A 157 3.46 1.66 -10.21
N LEU A 158 4.33 0.65 -10.05
CA LEU A 158 5.74 0.86 -9.67
C LEU A 158 6.52 1.70 -10.69
N THR A 159 6.21 1.59 -11.99
CA THR A 159 6.83 2.44 -13.01
C THR A 159 6.34 3.87 -12.96
N ASP A 160 5.07 4.10 -12.62
CA ASP A 160 4.51 5.46 -12.49
C ASP A 160 5.08 6.17 -11.26
N ASP A 161 5.26 5.47 -10.13
CA ASP A 161 5.90 6.02 -8.92
C ASP A 161 7.37 6.40 -9.19
N VAL A 162 8.16 5.53 -9.83
CA VAL A 162 9.57 5.81 -10.16
C VAL A 162 9.70 6.99 -11.13
N MET A 163 8.79 7.11 -12.10
CA MET A 163 8.78 8.24 -13.05
C MET A 163 8.25 9.53 -12.41
N GLY A 164 7.40 9.42 -11.38
CA GLY A 164 6.93 10.54 -10.55
C GLY A 164 8.05 11.13 -9.70
N ASP A 165 8.83 10.28 -9.05
CA ASP A 165 9.97 10.71 -8.22
C ASP A 165 11.06 11.40 -9.05
N LEU A 166 11.41 10.85 -10.23
CA LEU A 166 12.41 11.43 -11.14
C LEU A 166 12.00 12.79 -11.72
N ARG A 167 10.70 13.08 -11.81
CA ARG A 167 10.19 14.41 -12.20
C ARG A 167 10.24 15.40 -11.04
N SER A 168 10.10 14.93 -9.80
CA SER A 168 10.14 15.77 -8.60
C SER A 168 11.56 16.21 -8.18
N GLU A 169 12.58 15.43 -8.57
CA GLU A 169 14.00 15.75 -8.31
C GLU A 169 14.62 16.68 -9.36
N GLY A 170 13.98 16.87 -10.52
CA GLY A 170 14.46 17.77 -11.60
C GLY A 170 14.05 19.24 -11.46
N GLU A 171 13.20 19.57 -10.49
CA GLU A 171 12.65 20.93 -10.27
C GLU A 171 13.19 21.64 -9.00
N ARG A 172 14.24 21.12 -8.36
CA ARG A 172 14.92 21.77 -7.22
C ARG A 172 16.27 22.37 -7.59
#